data_AF-A0A251RTA6-F1
#
_entry.id   AF-A0A251RTA6-F1
#
_cell.length_a   1.000
_cell.length_b   1.000
_cell.length_c   1.000
_cell.angle_alpha   90.00
_cell.angle_beta   90.00
_cell.angle_gamma   90.00
#
_symmetry.space_group_name_H-M   'P 1'
#
loop_
_entity.id
_entity.type
_entity.pdbx_description
1 polymer ?
#
loop_
_entity_poly.entity_id
_entity_poly.type
_entity_poly.pdbx_seq_one_letter_code
_entity_poly.pdbx_strand_id
1 'polypeptide(L)'
;MPKLGKAGSLQSRQAIVHSLVHSESWAIDLSWDIIARFGKQESMPREFFDDFVRVAQDEGRHFTLLAARLEELGSYYGALPAHDGLWDSAVATSKDLFARLAVEHCVHEAGGLDVLPTTISRFRNGGDNQTAELLEKVIYPEEITHCAAGVKWFKYLCSRSRGGEESDDEVINKFHEVVRSYFRGPLKPPFNESARRAAGFGPQWYEPLDVKDFTQ
;
A
#
# COMPACT_ATOMS: atom_id res chain seq x y z
N MET A 1 6.18 18.15 -7.26
CA MET A 1 6.25 18.03 -5.79
C MET A 1 7.57 18.54 -5.24
N PRO A 2 7.60 19.24 -4.09
CA PRO A 2 8.83 19.52 -3.35
C PRO A 2 9.52 18.21 -2.95
N LYS A 3 10.87 18.19 -2.91
CA LYS A 3 11.59 17.01 -2.42
C LYS A 3 11.29 16.78 -0.94
N LEU A 4 10.79 15.59 -0.61
CA LEU A 4 10.66 15.13 0.78
C LEU A 4 12.07 15.07 1.38
N GLY A 5 12.40 16.00 2.26
CA GLY A 5 13.71 16.12 2.89
C GLY A 5 14.01 14.98 3.88
N LYS A 6 14.94 15.19 4.82
CA LYS A 6 15.36 14.18 5.81
C LYS A 6 14.68 14.32 7.17
N ALA A 7 13.53 15.01 7.25
CA ALA A 7 12.79 15.32 8.49
C ALA A 7 13.55 16.16 9.55
N GLY A 8 14.75 16.68 9.23
CA GLY A 8 15.52 17.50 10.17
C GLY A 8 15.02 18.94 10.33
N SER A 9 14.29 19.48 9.34
CA SER A 9 13.65 20.80 9.43
C SER A 9 12.13 20.66 9.60
N LEU A 10 11.48 21.69 10.15
CA LEU A 10 10.02 21.72 10.29
C LEU A 10 9.33 21.56 8.93
N GLN A 11 9.80 22.28 7.90
CA GLN A 11 9.25 22.19 6.55
C GLN A 11 9.36 20.79 5.97
N SER A 12 10.48 20.09 6.23
CA SER A 12 10.64 18.70 5.78
C SER A 12 9.70 17.76 6.51
N ARG A 13 9.43 17.98 7.80
CA ARG A 13 8.49 17.15 8.58
C ARG A 13 7.07 17.35 8.10
N GLN A 14 6.63 18.61 7.95
CA GLN A 14 5.33 18.96 7.39
C GLN A 14 5.12 18.32 6.00
N ALA A 15 6.13 18.37 5.13
CA ALA A 15 6.03 17.76 3.81
C ALA A 15 5.88 16.24 3.83
N ILE A 16 6.61 15.55 4.73
CA ILE A 16 6.49 14.09 4.88
C ILE A 16 5.13 13.72 5.47
N VAL A 17 4.69 14.37 6.56
CA VAL A 17 3.39 14.06 7.17
C VAL A 17 2.24 14.38 6.19
N HIS A 18 2.27 15.51 5.49
CA HIS A 18 1.27 15.81 4.45
C HIS A 18 1.23 14.75 3.36
N SER A 19 2.39 14.26 2.90
CA SER A 19 2.43 13.17 1.93
C SER A 19 1.83 11.87 2.46
N LEU A 20 1.99 11.56 3.75
CA LEU A 20 1.38 10.38 4.37
C LEU A 20 -0.14 10.56 4.48
N VAL A 21 -0.62 11.72 4.94
CA VAL A 21 -2.07 12.04 4.96
C VAL A 21 -2.68 11.88 3.57
N HIS A 22 -1.97 12.33 2.53
CA HIS A 22 -2.43 12.15 1.16
C HIS A 22 -2.50 10.68 0.75
N SER A 23 -1.51 9.87 1.11
CA SER A 23 -1.54 8.42 0.86
C SER A 23 -2.74 7.76 1.54
N GLU A 24 -3.03 8.07 2.81
CA GLU A 24 -4.16 7.42 3.50
C GLU A 24 -5.51 7.84 2.87
N SER A 25 -5.61 9.10 2.42
CA SER A 25 -6.78 9.56 1.68
C SER A 25 -7.05 8.71 0.43
N TRP A 26 -6.00 8.31 -0.27
CA TRP A 26 -6.11 7.41 -1.43
C TRP A 26 -6.44 5.98 -1.02
N ALA A 27 -5.84 5.48 0.06
CA ALA A 27 -6.10 4.13 0.55
C ALA A 27 -7.56 3.94 0.98
N ILE A 28 -8.18 4.96 1.58
CA ILE A 28 -9.64 4.99 1.84
C ILE A 28 -10.42 4.80 0.54
N ASP A 29 -10.14 5.63 -0.48
CA ASP A 29 -10.86 5.61 -1.75
C ASP A 29 -10.68 4.27 -2.47
N LEU A 30 -9.47 3.71 -2.49
CA LEU A 30 -9.17 2.42 -3.11
C LEU A 30 -9.82 1.24 -2.39
N SER A 31 -9.87 1.28 -1.06
CA SER A 31 -10.55 0.26 -0.25
C SER A 31 -12.05 0.24 -0.49
N TRP A 32 -12.68 1.39 -0.71
CA TRP A 32 -14.09 1.45 -1.12
C TRP A 32 -14.29 1.13 -2.62
N ASP A 33 -13.37 1.57 -3.49
CA ASP A 33 -13.41 1.33 -4.93
C ASP A 33 -13.45 -0.16 -5.21
N ILE A 34 -12.55 -0.95 -4.60
CA ILE A 34 -12.47 -2.38 -4.89
C ILE A 34 -13.76 -3.12 -4.52
N ILE A 35 -14.39 -2.72 -3.41
CA ILE A 35 -15.68 -3.26 -2.96
C ILE A 35 -16.79 -2.90 -3.94
N ALA A 36 -16.96 -1.60 -4.20
CA ALA A 36 -18.07 -1.08 -4.99
C ALA A 36 -17.99 -1.52 -6.45
N ARG A 37 -16.78 -1.55 -7.01
CA ARG A 37 -16.52 -1.84 -8.41
C ARG A 37 -16.57 -3.33 -8.73
N PHE A 38 -15.93 -4.16 -7.91
CA PHE A 38 -15.73 -5.56 -8.25
C PHE A 38 -16.52 -6.52 -7.37
N GLY A 39 -16.79 -6.18 -6.10
CA GLY A 39 -17.29 -7.14 -5.11
C GLY A 39 -18.53 -7.92 -5.59
N LYS A 40 -19.57 -7.22 -6.06
CA LYS A 40 -20.78 -7.87 -6.59
C LYS A 40 -20.57 -8.47 -7.98
N GLN A 41 -19.88 -7.75 -8.87
CA GLN A 41 -19.65 -8.19 -10.26
C GLN A 41 -18.92 -9.54 -10.30
N GLU A 42 -17.87 -9.66 -9.49
CA GLU A 42 -17.01 -10.84 -9.39
C GLU A 42 -17.57 -11.89 -8.42
N SER A 43 -18.79 -11.72 -7.90
CA SER A 43 -19.42 -12.63 -6.94
C SER A 43 -18.49 -12.98 -5.76
N MET A 44 -17.84 -11.96 -5.19
CA MET A 44 -16.93 -12.14 -4.06
C MET A 44 -17.70 -12.57 -2.80
N PRO A 45 -17.11 -13.42 -1.94
CA PRO A 45 -17.74 -13.84 -0.69
C PRO A 45 -17.82 -12.66 0.30
N ARG A 46 -18.73 -12.74 1.28
CA ARG A 46 -18.94 -11.69 2.30
C ARG A 46 -17.64 -11.26 2.99
N GLU A 47 -16.77 -12.22 3.29
CA GLU A 47 -15.50 -11.95 3.97
C GLU A 47 -14.60 -10.97 3.20
N PHE A 48 -14.71 -10.89 1.87
CA PHE A 48 -14.00 -9.90 1.06
C PHE A 48 -14.44 -8.48 1.41
N PHE A 49 -15.73 -8.28 1.58
CA PHE A 49 -16.30 -7.00 1.98
C PHE A 49 -15.88 -6.67 3.41
N ASP A 50 -15.95 -7.65 4.32
CA ASP A 50 -15.59 -7.44 5.72
C ASP A 50 -14.10 -7.07 5.90
N ASP A 51 -13.21 -7.68 5.09
CA ASP A 51 -11.78 -7.34 5.07
C ASP A 51 -11.55 -5.91 4.57
N PHE A 52 -12.06 -5.54 3.39
CA PHE A 52 -11.79 -4.20 2.83
C PHE A 52 -12.55 -3.07 3.53
N VAL A 53 -13.69 -3.34 4.19
CA VAL A 53 -14.33 -2.37 5.10
C VAL A 53 -13.43 -2.09 6.30
N ARG A 54 -12.75 -3.11 6.83
CA ARG A 54 -11.79 -2.94 7.93
C ARG A 54 -10.57 -2.13 7.49
N VAL A 55 -10.00 -2.44 6.32
CA VAL A 55 -8.92 -1.62 5.73
C VAL A 55 -9.39 -0.18 5.61
N ALA A 56 -10.52 0.09 4.95
CA ALA A 56 -11.04 1.45 4.80
C ALA A 56 -11.26 2.19 6.15
N GLN A 57 -11.66 1.46 7.19
CA GLN A 57 -11.81 2.01 8.54
C GLN A 57 -10.47 2.39 9.17
N ASP A 58 -9.47 1.52 9.05
CA ASP A 58 -8.11 1.78 9.55
C ASP A 58 -7.49 2.96 8.81
N GLU A 59 -7.59 3.00 7.48
CA GLU A 59 -7.09 4.12 6.65
C GLU A 59 -7.77 5.45 7.02
N GLY A 60 -9.09 5.43 7.26
CA GLY A 60 -9.82 6.60 7.74
C GLY A 60 -9.31 7.11 9.09
N ARG A 61 -8.93 6.20 9.98
CA ARG A 61 -8.34 6.54 11.28
C ARG A 61 -6.90 7.02 11.11
N HIS A 62 -6.08 6.40 10.26
CA HIS A 62 -4.71 6.82 9.96
C HIS A 62 -4.70 8.24 9.41
N PHE A 63 -5.55 8.51 8.41
CA PHE A 63 -5.76 9.85 7.86
C PHE A 63 -6.06 10.86 8.96
N THR A 64 -7.02 10.55 9.84
CA THR A 64 -7.45 11.45 10.91
C THR A 64 -6.31 11.75 11.89
N LEU A 65 -5.55 10.72 12.30
CA LEU A 65 -4.43 10.86 13.24
C LEU A 65 -3.27 11.66 12.62
N LEU A 66 -2.93 11.39 11.37
CA LEU A 66 -1.86 12.10 10.66
C LEU A 66 -2.26 13.53 10.31
N ALA A 67 -3.52 13.79 9.96
CA ALA A 67 -4.03 15.14 9.69
C ALA A 67 -3.98 15.99 10.95
N ALA A 68 -4.43 15.45 12.09
CA ALA A 68 -4.30 16.12 13.39
C ALA A 68 -2.83 16.39 13.73
N ARG A 69 -1.94 15.40 13.49
CA ARG A 69 -0.51 15.59 13.71
C ARG A 69 0.09 16.68 12.80
N LEU A 70 -0.38 16.80 11.56
CA LEU A 70 0.05 17.84 10.63
C LEU A 70 -0.38 19.24 11.09
N GLU A 71 -1.57 19.36 11.68
CA GLU A 71 -2.06 20.60 12.30
C GLU A 71 -1.21 21.01 13.51
N GLU A 72 -0.84 20.06 14.36
CA GLU A 72 0.08 20.30 15.49
C GLU A 72 1.47 20.78 15.03
N LEU A 73 1.90 20.39 13.82
CA LEU A 73 3.11 20.88 13.18
C LEU A 73 2.93 22.24 12.49
N GLY A 74 1.75 22.87 12.57
CA GLY A 74 1.47 24.19 12.00
C GLY A 74 1.23 24.18 10.49
N SER A 75 0.73 23.07 9.94
CA SER A 75 0.31 22.95 8.54
C SER A 75 -1.09 22.31 8.46
N TYR A 76 -1.58 21.96 7.27
CA TYR A 76 -2.87 21.28 7.10
C TYR A 76 -2.90 20.47 5.79
N TYR A 77 -3.81 19.50 5.70
CA TYR A 77 -3.97 18.73 4.46
C TYR A 77 -4.47 19.63 3.33
N GLY A 78 -3.78 19.58 2.18
CA GLY A 78 -3.98 20.51 1.06
C GLY A 78 -3.10 21.76 1.07
N ALA A 79 -2.33 22.03 2.13
CA ALA A 79 -1.38 23.15 2.17
C ALA A 79 -0.17 22.98 1.21
N LEU A 80 0.15 21.73 0.85
CA LEU A 80 1.20 21.37 -0.09
C LEU A 80 0.60 20.64 -1.31
N PRO A 81 1.26 20.70 -2.48
CA PRO A 81 0.81 19.95 -3.66
C PRO A 81 0.73 18.45 -3.38
N ALA A 82 -0.32 17.81 -3.84
CA ALA A 82 -0.53 16.36 -3.77
C ALA A 82 0.08 15.64 -5.00
N HIS A 83 0.27 14.31 -4.90
CA HIS A 83 0.84 13.49 -5.99
C HIS A 83 -0.22 12.52 -6.48
N ASP A 84 -0.25 12.31 -7.79
CA ASP A 84 -1.21 11.38 -8.39
C ASP A 84 -0.61 9.97 -8.50
N GLY A 85 0.34 9.63 -7.62
CA GLY A 85 1.19 8.44 -7.77
C GLY A 85 0.42 7.11 -7.83
N LEU A 86 -0.73 7.06 -7.17
CA LEU A 86 -1.63 5.89 -7.14
C LEU A 86 -2.73 5.97 -8.20
N TRP A 87 -3.05 7.14 -8.74
CA TRP A 87 -4.17 7.31 -9.68
C TRP A 87 -3.95 6.60 -11.00
N ASP A 88 -2.75 6.71 -11.58
CA ASP A 88 -2.43 6.08 -12.86
C ASP A 88 -2.60 4.56 -12.80
N SER A 89 -2.08 3.94 -11.73
CA SER A 89 -2.21 2.52 -11.44
C SER A 89 -3.66 2.14 -11.20
N ALA A 90 -4.41 3.00 -10.48
CA ALA A 90 -5.81 2.76 -10.20
C ALA A 90 -6.69 2.81 -11.44
N VAL A 91 -6.38 3.70 -12.39
CA VAL A 91 -7.07 3.78 -13.69
C VAL A 91 -6.70 2.56 -14.53
N ALA A 92 -5.42 2.19 -14.59
CA ALA A 92 -4.94 1.06 -15.38
C ALA A 92 -5.57 -0.28 -14.94
N THR A 93 -5.83 -0.45 -13.65
CA THR A 93 -6.40 -1.67 -13.07
C THR A 93 -7.93 -1.64 -12.92
N SER A 94 -8.59 -0.54 -13.31
CA SER A 94 -10.03 -0.30 -13.08
C SER A 94 -11.01 -1.30 -13.71
N LYS A 95 -10.54 -2.23 -14.55
CA LYS A 95 -11.38 -3.23 -15.24
C LYS A 95 -11.09 -4.66 -14.85
N ASP A 96 -10.11 -4.88 -13.97
CA ASP A 96 -9.61 -6.22 -13.65
C ASP A 96 -9.30 -6.31 -12.16
N LEU A 97 -10.07 -7.14 -11.44
CA LEU A 97 -9.89 -7.33 -10.00
C LEU A 97 -8.54 -7.99 -9.67
N PHE A 98 -8.02 -8.89 -10.51
CA PHE A 98 -6.68 -9.47 -10.29
C PHE A 98 -5.62 -8.38 -10.35
N ALA A 99 -5.71 -7.51 -11.36
CA ALA A 99 -4.79 -6.39 -11.52
C ALA A 99 -4.89 -5.41 -10.35
N ARG A 100 -6.11 -5.09 -9.91
CA ARG A 100 -6.37 -4.22 -8.75
C ARG A 100 -5.72 -4.76 -7.49
N LEU A 101 -5.94 -6.03 -7.17
CA LEU A 101 -5.37 -6.67 -5.98
C LEU A 101 -3.85 -6.72 -6.05
N ALA A 102 -3.28 -7.13 -7.18
CA ALA A 102 -1.84 -7.27 -7.32
C ALA A 102 -1.10 -5.93 -7.20
N VAL A 103 -1.60 -4.89 -7.88
CA VAL A 103 -0.91 -3.61 -7.96
C VAL A 103 -1.18 -2.76 -6.73
N GLU A 104 -2.44 -2.52 -6.39
CA GLU A 104 -2.77 -1.63 -5.28
C GLU A 104 -2.59 -2.34 -3.94
N HIS A 105 -3.27 -3.47 -3.75
CA HIS A 105 -3.37 -4.09 -2.42
C HIS A 105 -2.24 -5.06 -2.07
N CYS A 106 -1.32 -5.33 -3.01
CA CYS A 106 -0.08 -6.07 -2.71
C CYS A 106 1.14 -5.17 -2.92
N VAL A 107 1.37 -4.68 -4.15
CA VAL A 107 2.62 -3.94 -4.46
C VAL A 107 2.69 -2.61 -3.72
N HIS A 108 1.64 -1.78 -3.75
CA HIS A 108 1.69 -0.48 -3.07
C HIS A 108 1.68 -0.61 -1.54
N GLU A 109 0.83 -1.49 -0.98
CA GLU A 109 0.82 -1.81 0.46
C GLU A 109 2.21 -2.27 0.94
N ALA A 110 2.82 -3.22 0.23
CA ALA A 110 4.16 -3.69 0.56
C ALA A 110 5.24 -2.61 0.38
N GLY A 111 5.04 -1.67 -0.54
CA GLY A 111 5.89 -0.49 -0.71
C GLY A 111 5.81 0.46 0.49
N GLY A 112 4.63 0.62 1.10
CA GLY A 112 4.45 1.35 2.36
C GLY A 112 5.30 0.74 3.49
N LEU A 113 5.21 -0.59 3.65
CA LEU A 113 5.99 -1.35 4.65
C LEU A 113 7.51 -1.18 4.50
N ASP A 114 8.01 -1.02 3.28
CA ASP A 114 9.44 -0.82 3.01
C ASP A 114 9.94 0.57 3.43
N VAL A 115 9.10 1.59 3.25
CA VAL A 115 9.47 3.00 3.46
C VAL A 115 9.26 3.42 4.92
N LEU A 116 8.31 2.84 5.63
CA LEU A 116 7.95 3.20 7.00
C LEU A 116 9.12 3.14 7.99
N PRO A 117 9.95 2.07 8.07
CA PRO A 117 11.06 2.02 9.01
C PRO A 117 12.06 3.17 8.85
N THR A 118 12.37 3.52 7.60
CA THR A 118 13.26 4.65 7.30
C THR A 118 12.60 5.98 7.68
N THR A 119 11.29 6.12 7.44
CA THR A 119 10.52 7.32 7.79
C THR A 119 10.45 7.53 9.30
N ILE A 120 10.18 6.46 10.07
CA ILE A 120 10.21 6.45 11.54
C ILE A 120 11.59 6.90 12.05
N SER A 121 12.66 6.32 11.51
CA SER A 121 14.03 6.70 11.88
C SER A 121 14.32 8.18 11.60
N ARG A 122 13.87 8.71 10.46
CA ARG A 122 14.02 10.13 10.11
C ARG A 122 13.33 11.05 11.11
N PHE A 123 12.09 10.77 11.50
CA PHE A 123 11.38 11.59 12.49
C PHE A 123 12.04 11.53 13.86
N ARG A 124 12.44 10.33 14.32
CA ARG A 124 13.15 10.16 15.59
C ARG A 124 14.46 10.94 15.62
N ASN A 125 15.27 10.84 14.56
CA ASN A 125 16.52 11.59 14.43
C ASN A 125 16.30 13.11 14.27
N GLY A 126 15.17 13.52 13.72
CA GLY A 126 14.74 14.91 13.62
C GLY A 126 14.14 15.50 14.89
N GLY A 127 14.06 14.72 15.98
CA GLY A 127 13.51 15.13 17.27
C GLY A 127 11.98 15.09 17.36
N ASP A 128 11.30 14.49 16.39
CA ASP A 128 9.83 14.37 16.35
C ASP A 128 9.39 12.97 16.80
N ASN A 129 9.59 12.69 18.08
CA ASN A 129 9.24 11.39 18.65
C ASN A 129 7.74 11.09 18.58
N GLN A 130 6.89 12.12 18.66
CA GLN A 130 5.43 11.96 18.57
C GLN A 130 5.02 11.36 17.22
N THR A 131 5.53 11.90 16.11
CA THR A 131 5.23 11.37 14.78
C THR A 131 5.84 9.98 14.60
N ALA A 132 7.08 9.77 15.07
CA ALA A 132 7.73 8.47 14.99
C ALA A 132 6.94 7.37 15.74
N GLU A 133 6.43 7.67 16.94
CA GLU A 133 5.64 6.73 17.75
C GLU A 133 4.28 6.44 17.13
N LEU A 134 3.60 7.44 16.54
CA LEU A 134 2.35 7.22 15.80
C LEU A 134 2.55 6.23 14.66
N LEU A 135 3.59 6.43 13.84
CA LEU A 135 3.91 5.54 12.73
C LEU A 135 4.29 4.13 13.21
N GLU A 136 5.12 4.02 14.24
CA GLU A 136 5.64 2.73 14.72
C GLU A 136 4.60 1.89 15.46
N LYS A 137 3.74 2.51 16.28
CA LYS A 137 2.83 1.80 17.18
C LYS A 137 1.42 1.62 16.64
N VAL A 138 1.01 2.44 15.67
CA VAL A 138 -0.36 2.44 15.14
C VAL A 138 -0.36 2.04 13.67
N ILE A 139 0.26 2.85 12.81
CA ILE A 139 0.17 2.66 11.35
C ILE A 139 0.90 1.39 10.93
N TYR A 140 2.20 1.28 11.21
CA TYR A 140 3.03 0.16 10.76
C TYR A 140 2.48 -1.26 11.04
N PRO A 141 1.98 -1.61 12.25
CA PRO A 141 1.40 -2.93 12.47
C PRO A 141 0.09 -3.17 11.71
N GLU A 142 -0.67 -2.13 11.39
CA GLU A 142 -1.96 -2.23 10.69
C GLU A 142 -1.76 -2.42 9.18
N GLU A 143 -0.78 -1.72 8.60
CA GLU A 143 -0.33 -1.88 7.20
C GLU A 143 0.05 -3.32 6.84
N ILE A 144 0.60 -4.08 7.79
CA ILE A 144 0.91 -5.51 7.59
C ILE A 144 -0.37 -6.29 7.31
N THR A 145 -1.45 -5.96 8.02
CA THR A 145 -2.75 -6.63 7.85
C THR A 145 -3.45 -6.21 6.57
N HIS A 146 -3.22 -4.98 6.09
CA HIS A 146 -3.76 -4.47 4.82
C HIS A 146 -3.10 -5.18 3.63
N CYS A 147 -1.76 -5.27 3.63
CA CYS A 147 -1.01 -6.07 2.68
C CYS A 147 -1.45 -7.55 2.70
N ALA A 148 -1.69 -8.12 3.88
CA ALA A 148 -2.17 -9.49 4.02
C ALA A 148 -3.55 -9.71 3.38
N ALA A 149 -4.44 -8.71 3.45
CA ALA A 149 -5.75 -8.77 2.80
C ALA A 149 -5.60 -8.85 1.27
N GLY A 150 -4.70 -8.05 0.68
CA GLY A 150 -4.41 -8.13 -0.76
C GLY A 150 -3.90 -9.50 -1.18
N VAL A 151 -2.91 -10.05 -0.47
CA VAL A 151 -2.35 -11.38 -0.75
C VAL A 151 -3.40 -12.48 -0.63
N LYS A 152 -4.21 -12.44 0.44
CA LYS A 152 -5.30 -13.40 0.67
C LYS A 152 -6.28 -13.43 -0.50
N TRP A 153 -6.76 -12.26 -0.93
CA TRP A 153 -7.77 -12.18 -1.97
C TRP A 153 -7.22 -12.46 -3.36
N PHE A 154 -5.94 -12.15 -3.61
CA PHE A 154 -5.25 -12.57 -4.82
C PHE A 154 -5.17 -14.11 -4.91
N LYS A 155 -4.71 -14.78 -3.83
CA LYS A 155 -4.68 -16.24 -3.73
C LYS A 155 -6.07 -16.86 -3.94
N TYR A 156 -7.10 -16.29 -3.30
CA TYR A 156 -8.47 -16.75 -3.44
C TYR A 156 -8.95 -16.74 -4.90
N LEU A 157 -8.66 -15.66 -5.65
CA LEU A 157 -9.07 -15.56 -7.05
C LEU A 157 -8.36 -16.57 -7.94
N CYS A 158 -7.06 -16.82 -7.71
CA CYS A 158 -6.32 -17.87 -8.42
C CYS A 158 -7.02 -19.22 -8.25
N SER A 159 -7.20 -19.67 -6.99
CA SER A 159 -7.87 -20.93 -6.69
C SER A 159 -9.28 -21.03 -7.29
N ARG A 160 -10.04 -19.93 -7.23
CA ARG A 160 -11.40 -19.88 -7.81
C ARG A 160 -11.40 -20.02 -9.32
N SER A 161 -10.46 -19.37 -10.01
CA SER A 161 -10.41 -19.36 -11.48
C SER A 161 -10.17 -20.74 -12.10
N ARG A 162 -9.51 -21.64 -11.37
CA ARG A 162 -9.19 -23.01 -11.80
C ARG A 162 -10.02 -24.10 -11.15
N GLY A 163 -10.93 -23.75 -10.24
CA GLY A 163 -11.84 -24.69 -9.59
C GLY A 163 -11.18 -25.62 -8.56
N GLY A 164 -10.09 -25.19 -7.90
CA GLY A 164 -9.36 -25.98 -6.92
C GLY A 164 -8.22 -25.21 -6.24
N GLU A 165 -7.53 -25.85 -5.29
CA GLU A 165 -6.33 -25.26 -4.68
C GLU A 165 -5.18 -25.23 -5.70
N GLU A 166 -4.65 -24.04 -5.98
CA GLU A 166 -3.42 -23.88 -6.77
C GLU A 166 -2.19 -24.06 -5.89
N SER A 167 -1.10 -24.53 -6.50
CA SER A 167 0.21 -24.47 -5.85
C SER A 167 0.64 -23.03 -5.65
N ASP A 168 1.41 -22.74 -4.60
CA ASP A 168 1.93 -21.38 -4.35
C ASP A 168 2.71 -20.86 -5.57
N ASP A 169 3.45 -21.72 -6.28
CA ASP A 169 4.22 -21.35 -7.47
C ASP A 169 3.34 -20.85 -8.63
N GLU A 170 2.18 -21.46 -8.87
CA GLU A 170 1.24 -21.02 -9.91
C GLU A 170 0.64 -19.65 -9.59
N VAL A 171 0.27 -19.44 -8.33
CA VAL A 171 -0.23 -18.14 -7.86
C VAL A 171 0.83 -17.06 -8.04
N ILE A 172 2.07 -17.34 -7.64
CA ILE A 172 3.18 -16.40 -7.75
C ILE A 172 3.50 -16.08 -9.22
N ASN A 173 3.51 -17.08 -10.10
CA ASN A 173 3.69 -16.85 -11.53
C ASN A 173 2.59 -15.95 -12.09
N LYS A 174 1.32 -16.20 -11.71
CA LYS A 174 0.21 -15.33 -12.10
C LYS A 174 0.38 -13.91 -11.57
N PHE A 175 0.85 -13.76 -10.34
CA PHE A 175 1.16 -12.46 -9.76
C PHE A 175 2.22 -11.73 -10.57
N HIS A 176 3.33 -12.38 -10.93
CA HIS A 176 4.37 -11.78 -11.75
C HIS A 176 3.85 -11.33 -13.13
N GLU A 177 3.04 -12.14 -13.80
CA GLU A 177 2.42 -11.77 -15.09
C GLU A 177 1.57 -10.50 -14.97
N VAL A 178 0.74 -10.44 -13.93
CA VAL A 178 -0.16 -9.31 -13.69
C VAL A 178 0.65 -8.05 -13.35
N VAL A 179 1.63 -8.15 -12.45
CA VAL A 179 2.45 -6.99 -12.07
C VAL A 179 3.24 -6.47 -13.26
N ARG A 180 3.87 -7.33 -14.08
CA ARG A 180 4.56 -6.89 -15.31
C ARG A 180 3.64 -6.19 -16.30
N SER A 181 2.37 -6.59 -16.35
CA SER A 181 1.39 -6.03 -17.29
C SER A 181 0.86 -4.67 -16.86
N TYR A 182 0.73 -4.43 -15.55
CA TYR A 182 0.01 -3.26 -15.02
C TYR A 182 0.88 -2.29 -14.20
N PHE A 183 1.99 -2.75 -13.59
CA PHE A 183 2.88 -1.91 -12.80
C PHE A 183 4.03 -1.36 -13.65
N ARG A 184 4.30 -0.06 -13.54
CA ARG A 184 5.32 0.61 -14.35
C ARG A 184 6.68 0.60 -13.67
N GLY A 185 7.58 -0.24 -14.20
CA GLY A 185 8.98 -0.30 -13.77
C GLY A 185 9.24 -1.38 -12.71
N PRO A 186 10.50 -1.49 -12.24
CA PRO A 186 10.86 -2.53 -11.28
C PRO A 186 10.39 -2.19 -9.87
N LEU A 187 10.14 -3.22 -9.07
CA LEU A 187 10.01 -3.07 -7.61
C LEU A 187 11.36 -2.64 -7.03
N LYS A 188 11.37 -1.68 -6.10
CA LYS A 188 12.62 -1.07 -5.65
C LYS A 188 12.97 -1.50 -4.21
N PRO A 189 14.17 -2.08 -3.99
CA PRO A 189 14.66 -2.31 -2.63
C PRO A 189 15.01 -0.98 -1.92
N PRO A 190 15.20 -0.99 -0.59
CA PRO A 190 15.21 -2.15 0.30
C PRO A 190 13.81 -2.71 0.58
N PHE A 191 13.67 -4.03 0.60
CA PHE A 191 12.42 -4.69 0.97
C PHE A 191 12.40 -5.00 2.47
N ASN A 192 11.27 -4.73 3.12
CA ASN A 192 11.03 -5.11 4.50
C ASN A 192 10.57 -6.58 4.57
N GLU A 193 11.53 -7.50 4.43
CA GLU A 193 11.27 -8.94 4.38
C GLU A 193 10.46 -9.45 5.57
N SER A 194 10.73 -8.92 6.77
CA SER A 194 10.03 -9.35 7.99
C SER A 194 8.55 -8.98 7.96
N ALA A 195 8.22 -7.73 7.60
CA ALA A 195 6.83 -7.26 7.51
C ALA A 195 6.09 -7.93 6.35
N ARG A 196 6.72 -7.99 5.18
CA ARG A 196 6.14 -8.64 3.99
C ARG A 196 5.86 -10.12 4.25
N ARG A 197 6.78 -10.84 4.91
CA ARG A 197 6.54 -12.25 5.31
C ARG A 197 5.40 -12.39 6.31
N ALA A 198 5.26 -11.46 7.27
CA ALA A 198 4.13 -11.44 8.19
C ALA A 198 2.77 -11.25 7.48
N ALA A 199 2.78 -10.54 6.34
CA ALA A 199 1.63 -10.40 5.46
C ALA A 199 1.40 -11.62 4.52
N GLY A 200 2.23 -12.66 4.60
CA GLY A 200 2.18 -13.79 3.67
C GLY A 200 2.81 -13.50 2.29
N PHE A 201 3.49 -12.36 2.15
CA PHE A 201 4.14 -11.90 0.93
C PHE A 201 5.64 -12.21 0.98
N GLY A 202 6.00 -13.44 0.62
CA GLY A 202 7.38 -13.93 0.66
C GLY A 202 8.28 -13.34 -0.44
N PRO A 203 9.62 -13.45 -0.31
CA PRO A 203 10.59 -12.92 -1.29
C PRO A 203 10.33 -13.36 -2.73
N GLN A 204 9.87 -14.60 -2.93
CA GLN A 204 9.53 -15.14 -4.24
C GLN A 204 8.44 -14.37 -5.00
N TRP A 205 7.62 -13.57 -4.30
CA TRP A 205 6.61 -12.72 -4.93
C TRP A 205 7.21 -11.48 -5.61
N TYR A 206 8.29 -10.92 -5.06
CA TYR A 206 8.73 -9.57 -5.44
C TYR A 206 10.21 -9.47 -5.86
N GLU A 207 11.10 -10.34 -5.38
CA GLU A 207 12.51 -10.32 -5.82
C GLU A 207 12.65 -10.50 -7.33
N PRO A 208 11.92 -11.43 -8.00
CA PRO A 208 12.01 -11.56 -9.46
C PRO A 208 11.51 -10.34 -10.26
N LEU A 209 10.87 -9.38 -9.58
CA LEU A 209 10.32 -8.15 -10.16
C LEU A 209 11.18 -6.92 -9.86
N ASP A 210 12.35 -7.08 -9.23
CA ASP A 210 13.26 -5.98 -8.89
C ASP A 210 14.18 -5.55 -10.06
N VAL A 211 14.20 -6.34 -11.13
CA VAL A 211 14.91 -6.05 -12.37
C VAL A 211 13.99 -5.42 -13.40
N LYS A 212 14.53 -4.48 -14.21
CA LYS A 212 13.84 -4.05 -15.42
C LYS A 212 13.88 -5.19 -16.43
N ASP A 213 12.72 -5.68 -16.85
CA ASP A 213 12.64 -6.48 -18.07
C ASP A 213 13.15 -5.63 -19.23
N PHE A 214 14.20 -6.09 -19.91
CA PHE A 214 14.85 -5.39 -21.02
C PHE A 214 14.08 -5.53 -22.36
N THR A 215 12.89 -6.10 -22.34
CA THR A 215 12.07 -6.32 -23.53
C THR A 215 11.01 -5.22 -23.68
N GLN A 216 11.36 -4.19 -24.46
CA GLN A 216 10.44 -3.48 -25.34
C GLN A 216 10.67 -3.94 -26.78
#